data_AF-A0A937LBF0-F1
#
_entry.id   AF-A0A937LBF0-F1
#
_cell.length_a   1.000
_cell.length_b   1.000
_cell.length_c   1.000
_cell.angle_alpha   90.00
_cell.angle_beta   90.00
_cell.angle_gamma   90.00
#
_symmetry.space_group_name_H-M   'P 1'
#
loop_
_entity.id
_entity.type
_entity.pdbx_description
1 polymer ?
#
loop_
_entity_poly.entity_id
_entity_poly.type
_entity_poly.pdbx_seq_one_letter_code
_entity_poly.pdbx_strand_id
1 'polypeptide(L)'
;MADPTPPVHPLLRGSTWLNGPAPLRHLLGPYPGALISLNLLAALFSHAHSDASMRILHGYTSIGLIPGLLTCLLAIRLMLQAHHWPKAGLAVLWLLANALLLLVNTWIAFHGMGIPNGNLFHLALAVVIAVNLRLAWTFKQRSTPIQTASGQDLWRRR
;
A
#
# COMPACT_ATOMS: atom_id res chain seq x y z
N MET A 1 10.71 -28.00 17.31
CA MET A 1 11.28 -26.67 17.55
C MET A 1 10.41 -25.66 16.81
N ALA A 2 9.73 -24.77 17.53
CA ALA A 2 8.96 -23.71 16.89
C ALA A 2 9.95 -22.67 16.36
N ASP A 3 9.88 -22.39 15.06
CA ASP A 3 10.66 -21.34 14.41
C ASP A 3 10.34 -20.00 15.10
N PRO A 4 11.33 -19.21 15.55
CA PRO A 4 11.04 -17.94 16.21
C PRO A 4 10.32 -17.03 15.23
N THR A 5 9.06 -16.74 15.51
CA THR A 5 8.26 -15.80 14.72
C THR A 5 9.01 -14.46 14.66
N PRO A 6 9.38 -13.98 13.46
CA PRO A 6 10.18 -12.77 13.35
C PRO A 6 9.44 -11.58 13.97
N PRO A 7 10.15 -10.68 14.66
CA PRO A 7 9.56 -9.52 15.33
C PRO A 7 8.93 -8.54 14.32
N VAL A 8 7.61 -8.57 14.21
CA VAL A 8 6.81 -7.66 13.36
C VAL A 8 6.47 -6.38 14.12
N HIS A 9 6.76 -5.20 13.56
CA HIS A 9 6.43 -3.88 14.15
C HIS A 9 4.91 -3.72 14.38
N PRO A 10 4.43 -3.08 15.47
CA PRO A 10 3.00 -2.94 15.77
C PRO A 10 2.15 -2.39 14.63
N LEU A 11 2.66 -1.43 13.84
CA LEU A 11 1.96 -0.88 12.67
C LEU A 11 1.81 -1.88 11.50
N LEU A 12 2.73 -2.84 11.35
CA LEU A 12 2.69 -3.90 10.34
C LEU A 12 2.02 -5.17 10.86
N ARG A 13 2.18 -5.47 12.16
CA ARG A 13 1.49 -6.49 12.95
C ARG A 13 -0.02 -6.17 13.00
N GLY A 14 -0.34 -4.88 13.05
CA GLY A 14 -1.69 -4.32 12.95
C GLY A 14 -2.18 -4.09 11.52
N SER A 15 -1.41 -4.42 10.48
CA SER A 15 -1.97 -4.49 9.11
C SER A 15 -2.82 -5.75 8.98
N THR A 16 -3.97 -5.71 9.66
CA THR A 16 -5.03 -6.72 9.64
C THR A 16 -5.45 -7.08 8.21
N TRP A 17 -5.24 -6.17 7.27
CA TRP A 17 -5.47 -6.37 5.85
C TRP A 17 -4.45 -7.30 5.15
N LEU A 18 -3.18 -7.34 5.59
CA LEU A 18 -2.15 -8.24 5.03
C LEU A 18 -2.09 -9.59 5.76
N ASN A 19 -2.29 -9.60 7.08
CA ASN A 19 -2.03 -10.77 7.93
C ASN A 19 -3.02 -10.93 9.10
N GLY A 20 -4.13 -10.20 9.11
CA GLY A 20 -5.09 -10.27 10.21
C GLY A 20 -5.87 -11.58 10.23
N PRO A 21 -6.38 -11.99 11.41
CA PRO A 21 -7.29 -13.13 11.52
C PRO A 21 -8.54 -12.88 10.67
N ALA A 22 -9.03 -13.95 10.05
CA ALA A 22 -10.29 -13.98 9.31
C ALA A 22 -11.46 -13.96 10.31
N PRO A 23 -11.80 -12.79 10.86
CA PRO A 23 -12.89 -12.04 10.24
C PRO A 23 -12.57 -10.56 9.94
N LEU A 24 -11.63 -9.95 10.67
CA LEU A 24 -11.25 -8.54 10.50
C LEU A 24 -10.62 -8.28 9.12
N ARG A 25 -9.86 -9.24 8.60
CA ARG A 25 -9.30 -9.15 7.24
C ARG A 25 -10.38 -9.06 6.17
N HIS A 26 -11.45 -9.85 6.29
CA HIS A 26 -12.53 -9.90 5.31
C HIS A 26 -13.38 -8.62 5.34
N LEU A 27 -13.52 -8.00 6.51
CA LEU A 27 -14.21 -6.71 6.66
C LEU A 27 -13.49 -5.56 5.93
N LEU A 28 -12.15 -5.63 5.84
CA LEU A 28 -11.31 -4.63 5.18
C LEU A 28 -11.24 -4.80 3.66
N GLY A 29 -11.94 -5.81 3.12
CA GLY A 29 -12.04 -6.04 1.68
C GLY A 29 -11.01 -7.00 1.10
N PRO A 30 -10.87 -7.02 -0.24
CA PRO A 30 -10.00 -7.95 -0.93
C PRO A 30 -8.53 -7.72 -0.56
N TYR A 31 -7.72 -8.79 -0.61
CA TYR A 31 -6.28 -8.72 -0.41
C TYR A 31 -5.61 -7.74 -1.42
N PRO A 32 -4.54 -7.00 -1.06
CA PRO A 32 -3.90 -6.03 -1.94
C PRO A 32 -3.54 -6.55 -3.34
N GLY A 33 -3.10 -7.81 -3.45
CA GLY A 33 -2.83 -8.41 -4.75
C GLY A 33 -4.06 -8.50 -5.66
N ALA A 34 -5.24 -8.75 -5.08
CA ALA A 34 -6.49 -8.72 -5.83
C ALA A 34 -6.86 -7.29 -6.25
N LEU A 35 -6.58 -6.28 -5.42
CA LEU A 35 -6.77 -4.88 -5.81
C LEU A 35 -5.86 -4.44 -6.97
N ILE A 36 -4.63 -4.95 -7.04
CA ILE A 36 -3.75 -4.72 -8.19
C ILE A 36 -4.43 -5.26 -9.45
N SER A 37 -4.86 -6.53 -9.44
CA SER A 37 -5.51 -7.16 -10.59
C SER A 37 -6.81 -6.46 -10.98
N LEU A 38 -7.64 -6.07 -10.02
CA LEU A 38 -8.91 -5.38 -10.27
C LEU A 38 -8.69 -3.98 -10.84
N ASN A 39 -7.70 -3.24 -10.36
CA ASN A 39 -7.34 -1.94 -10.95
C ASN A 39 -6.75 -2.11 -12.36
N LEU A 40 -5.93 -3.13 -12.61
CA LEU A 40 -5.46 -3.41 -13.97
C LEU A 40 -6.61 -3.76 -14.92
N LEU A 41 -7.56 -4.56 -14.46
CA LEU A 41 -8.77 -4.88 -15.23
C LEU A 41 -9.57 -3.60 -15.53
N ALA A 42 -9.76 -2.74 -14.53
CA ALA A 42 -10.43 -1.45 -14.71
C ALA A 42 -9.69 -0.49 -15.66
N ALA A 43 -8.36 -0.54 -15.68
CA ALA A 43 -7.54 0.21 -16.61
C ALA A 43 -7.73 -0.26 -18.07
N LEU A 44 -7.87 -1.57 -18.27
CA LEU A 44 -8.04 -2.18 -19.60
C LEU A 44 -9.46 -2.04 -20.15
N PHE A 45 -10.48 -2.03 -19.28
CA PHE A 45 -11.89 -2.08 -19.66
C PHE A 45 -12.70 -0.85 -19.22
N SER A 46 -12.12 0.35 -19.31
CA SER A 46 -12.64 1.59 -18.70
C SER A 46 -14.07 2.03 -19.11
N HIS A 47 -14.69 1.41 -20.12
CA HIS A 47 -16.03 1.73 -20.61
C HIS A 47 -17.08 0.64 -20.32
N ALA A 48 -16.69 -0.45 -19.64
CA ALA A 48 -17.53 -1.64 -19.44
C ALA A 48 -17.87 -1.90 -17.96
N HIS A 49 -17.88 -0.86 -17.13
CA HIS A 49 -18.11 -0.97 -15.69
C HIS A 49 -19.35 -0.18 -15.25
N SER A 50 -20.04 -0.67 -14.22
CA SER A 50 -21.14 0.09 -13.61
C SER A 50 -20.58 1.11 -12.61
N ASP A 51 -21.28 2.23 -12.42
CA ASP A 51 -20.89 3.23 -11.43
C ASP A 51 -20.75 2.63 -10.03
N ALA A 52 -21.70 1.76 -9.65
CA ALA A 52 -21.67 1.04 -8.39
C ALA A 52 -20.41 0.18 -8.22
N SER A 53 -20.02 -0.62 -9.24
CA SER A 53 -18.83 -1.46 -9.16
C SER A 53 -17.55 -0.63 -9.04
N MET A 54 -17.48 0.50 -9.74
CA MET A 54 -16.34 1.39 -9.69
C MET A 54 -16.21 2.07 -8.33
N ARG A 55 -17.32 2.56 -7.75
CA ARG A 55 -17.30 3.15 -6.41
C ARG A 55 -16.86 2.16 -5.35
N ILE A 56 -17.30 0.89 -5.45
CA ILE A 56 -16.85 -0.19 -4.56
C ILE A 56 -15.35 -0.44 -4.74
N LEU A 57 -14.85 -0.56 -5.98
CA LEU A 57 -13.44 -0.79 -6.26
C LEU A 57 -12.57 0.35 -5.71
N HIS A 58 -12.97 1.61 -5.93
CA HIS A 58 -12.30 2.78 -5.38
C HIS A 58 -12.37 2.77 -3.85
N GLY A 59 -13.51 2.49 -3.23
CA GLY A 59 -13.63 2.38 -1.77
C GLY A 59 -12.62 1.39 -1.16
N TYR A 60 -12.57 0.17 -1.69
CA TYR A 60 -11.59 -0.82 -1.22
C TYR A 60 -10.15 -0.44 -1.56
N THR A 61 -9.92 0.23 -2.70
CA THR A 61 -8.60 0.77 -3.06
C THR A 61 -8.13 1.83 -2.07
N SER A 62 -9.03 2.70 -1.57
CA SER A 62 -8.69 3.66 -0.53
C SER A 62 -8.28 2.98 0.77
N ILE A 63 -9.03 1.94 1.19
CA ILE A 63 -8.67 1.14 2.37
C ILE A 63 -7.28 0.51 2.18
N GLY A 64 -7.00 -0.02 0.98
CA GLY A 64 -5.72 -0.64 0.66
C GLY A 64 -4.51 0.30 0.59
N LEU A 65 -4.73 1.58 0.27
CA LEU A 65 -3.69 2.60 0.24
C LEU A 65 -3.27 3.06 1.65
N ILE A 66 -4.15 2.97 2.65
CA ILE A 66 -3.85 3.38 4.04
C ILE A 66 -2.64 2.63 4.62
N PRO A 67 -2.56 1.28 4.58
CA PRO A 67 -1.36 0.55 4.97
C PRO A 67 -0.11 0.98 4.21
N GLY A 68 -0.24 1.37 2.94
CA GLY A 68 0.84 1.92 2.13
C GLY A 68 1.40 3.24 2.69
N LEU A 69 0.52 4.15 3.11
CA LEU A 69 0.95 5.40 3.77
C LEU A 69 1.71 5.11 5.07
N LEU A 70 1.22 4.17 5.88
CA LEU A 70 1.88 3.79 7.13
C LEU A 70 3.28 3.19 6.88
N THR A 71 3.45 2.38 5.84
CA THR A 71 4.78 1.84 5.49
C THR A 71 5.72 2.91 4.94
N CYS A 72 5.22 3.90 4.21
CA CYS A 72 5.99 5.06 3.78
C CYS A 72 6.50 5.86 4.98
N LEU A 73 5.63 6.17 5.94
CA LEU A 73 6.00 6.89 7.17
C LEU A 73 7.08 6.13 7.96
N LEU A 74 6.94 4.81 8.10
CA LEU A 74 7.95 3.97 8.73
C LEU A 74 9.28 4.02 7.96
N ALA A 75 9.25 3.92 6.63
CA ALA A 75 10.45 4.00 5.80
C ALA A 75 11.17 5.35 5.95
N ILE A 76 10.42 6.46 5.95
CA ILE A 76 10.97 7.80 6.17
C ILE A 76 11.66 7.88 7.53
N ARG A 77 10.97 7.46 8.60
CA ARG A 77 11.53 7.47 9.96
C ARG A 77 12.86 6.71 10.03
N LEU A 78 12.92 5.51 9.45
CA LEU A 78 14.14 4.69 9.44
C LEU A 78 15.27 5.31 8.60
N MET A 79 14.95 5.98 7.49
CA MET A 79 15.95 6.70 6.68
C MET A 79 16.52 7.90 7.41
N LEU A 80 15.68 8.68 8.10
CA LEU A 80 16.10 9.84 8.87
C LEU A 80 17.02 9.44 10.03
N GLN A 81 16.67 8.37 10.76
CA GLN A 81 17.51 7.82 11.83
C GLN A 81 18.88 7.34 11.33
N ALA A 82 18.96 6.87 10.08
CA ALA A 82 20.21 6.45 9.46
C ALA A 82 20.96 7.59 8.75
N HIS A 83 20.50 8.84 8.86
CA HIS A 83 21.06 10.00 8.16
C HIS A 83 21.13 9.84 6.62
N HIS A 84 20.24 9.05 6.03
CA HIS A 84 20.17 8.80 4.58
C HIS A 84 19.25 9.81 3.88
N TRP A 85 19.61 11.08 3.89
CA TRP A 85 18.77 12.19 3.41
C TRP A 85 18.21 12.05 1.98
N PRO A 86 18.98 11.62 0.96
CA PRO A 86 18.45 11.49 -0.40
C PRO A 86 17.32 10.46 -0.48
N LYS A 87 17.44 9.36 0.27
CA LYS A 87 16.46 8.28 0.31
C LYS A 87 15.25 8.65 1.16
N ALA A 88 15.46 9.42 2.23
CA ALA A 88 14.36 10.01 2.98
C ALA A 88 13.52 10.94 2.07
N GLY A 89 14.18 11.79 1.28
CA GLY A 89 13.52 12.64 0.29
C GLY A 89 12.68 11.84 -0.73
N LEU A 90 13.24 10.77 -1.28
CA LEU A 90 12.49 9.88 -2.19
C LEU A 90 11.27 9.23 -1.49
N ALA A 91 11.43 8.80 -0.24
CA ALA A 91 10.32 8.21 0.52
C ALA A 91 9.23 9.24 0.86
N VAL A 92 9.59 10.51 1.08
CA VAL A 92 8.64 11.64 1.24
C VAL A 92 7.89 11.90 -0.07
N LEU A 93 8.57 11.95 -1.20
CA LEU A 93 7.91 12.09 -2.51
C LEU A 93 6.93 10.94 -2.77
N TRP A 94 7.33 9.71 -2.41
CA TRP A 94 6.47 8.54 -2.52
C TRP A 94 5.25 8.62 -1.59
N LEU A 95 5.42 9.11 -0.36
CA LEU A 95 4.31 9.38 0.57
C LEU A 95 3.31 10.39 0.00
N LEU A 96 3.81 11.50 -0.58
CA LEU A 96 2.96 12.53 -1.18
C LEU A 96 2.18 12.00 -2.37
N ALA A 97 2.81 11.21 -3.24
CA ALA A 97 2.14 10.56 -4.36
C ALA A 97 1.02 9.61 -3.87
N ASN A 98 1.29 8.82 -2.83
CA ASN A 98 0.30 7.95 -2.20
C ASN A 98 -0.87 8.74 -1.60
N ALA A 99 -0.58 9.85 -0.91
CA ALA A 99 -1.60 10.69 -0.30
C ALA A 99 -2.50 11.34 -1.35
N LEU A 100 -1.92 11.85 -2.44
CA LEU A 100 -2.67 12.40 -3.56
C LEU A 100 -3.58 11.36 -4.21
N LEU A 101 -3.04 10.16 -4.50
CA LEU A 101 -3.84 9.08 -5.07
C LEU A 101 -4.95 8.63 -4.13
N LEU A 102 -4.69 8.55 -2.81
CA LEU A 102 -5.72 8.23 -1.83
C LEU A 102 -6.84 9.28 -1.82
N LEU A 103 -6.50 10.57 -1.84
CA LEU A 103 -7.48 11.66 -1.86
C LEU A 103 -8.36 11.58 -3.12
N VAL A 104 -7.74 11.50 -4.30
CA VAL A 104 -8.47 11.43 -5.58
C VAL A 104 -9.31 10.14 -5.65
N ASN A 105 -8.74 9.00 -5.26
CA ASN A 105 -9.43 7.72 -5.28
C ASN A 105 -10.64 7.72 -4.32
N THR A 106 -10.49 8.31 -3.14
CA THR A 106 -11.59 8.44 -2.16
C THR A 106 -12.67 9.38 -2.69
N TRP A 107 -12.29 10.48 -3.33
CA TRP A 107 -13.24 11.39 -3.97
C TRP A 107 -14.12 10.66 -5.00
N ILE A 108 -13.50 9.84 -5.88
CA ILE A 108 -14.21 9.05 -6.89
C ILE A 108 -15.16 8.03 -6.23
N ALA A 109 -14.76 7.41 -5.13
CA ALA A 109 -15.62 6.46 -4.42
C ALA A 109 -16.95 7.09 -3.97
N PHE A 110 -16.93 8.37 -3.58
CA PHE A 110 -18.13 9.10 -3.17
C PHE A 110 -18.91 9.70 -4.34
N HIS A 111 -18.22 10.32 -5.31
CA HIS A 111 -18.85 11.12 -6.37
C HIS A 111 -19.13 10.35 -7.66
N GLY A 112 -18.62 9.12 -7.78
CA GLY A 112 -18.85 8.28 -8.95
C GLY A 112 -17.91 8.55 -10.12
N MET A 113 -18.23 7.96 -11.26
CA MET A 113 -17.44 8.03 -12.49
C MET A 113 -17.53 9.40 -13.20
N GLY A 114 -16.67 9.61 -14.22
CA GLY A 114 -16.66 10.84 -15.02
C GLY A 114 -15.32 11.59 -15.01
N ILE A 115 -14.27 11.00 -14.43
CA ILE A 115 -12.93 11.60 -14.45
C ILE A 115 -12.24 11.30 -15.80
N PRO A 116 -11.72 12.33 -16.49
CA PRO A 116 -10.90 12.13 -17.68
C PRO A 116 -9.70 11.22 -17.40
N ASN A 117 -9.37 10.32 -18.32
CA ASN A 117 -8.24 9.39 -18.20
C ASN A 117 -8.32 8.42 -16.99
N GLY A 118 -9.52 7.96 -16.63
CA GLY A 118 -9.72 6.99 -15.56
C GLY A 118 -8.90 5.69 -15.73
N ASN A 119 -8.67 5.26 -16.98
CA ASN A 119 -7.79 4.12 -17.28
C ASN A 119 -6.34 4.31 -16.77
N LEU A 120 -5.73 5.47 -17.05
CA LEU A 120 -4.38 5.80 -16.56
C LEU A 120 -4.36 5.93 -15.04
N PHE A 121 -5.43 6.47 -14.45
CA PHE A 121 -5.57 6.55 -13.00
C PHE A 121 -5.57 5.16 -12.35
N HIS A 122 -6.32 4.20 -12.91
CA HIS A 122 -6.31 2.81 -12.45
C HIS A 122 -4.95 2.13 -12.62
N LEU A 123 -4.25 2.39 -13.73
CA LEU A 123 -2.90 1.88 -13.92
C LEU A 123 -1.95 2.44 -12.84
N ALA A 124 -2.04 3.73 -12.53
CA ALA A 124 -1.26 4.36 -11.48
C ALA A 124 -1.56 3.74 -10.10
N LEU A 125 -2.84 3.50 -9.78
CA LEU A 125 -3.25 2.82 -8.55
C LEU A 125 -2.65 1.42 -8.46
N ALA A 126 -2.71 0.63 -9.53
CA ALA A 126 -2.13 -0.72 -9.56
C ALA A 126 -0.61 -0.69 -9.27
N VAL A 127 0.12 0.24 -9.89
CA VAL A 127 1.57 0.42 -9.66
C VAL A 127 1.85 0.80 -8.21
N VAL A 128 1.12 1.78 -7.67
CA VAL A 128 1.35 2.24 -6.30
C VAL A 128 1.06 1.14 -5.28
N ILE A 129 -0.04 0.39 -5.44
CA ILE A 129 -0.36 -0.73 -4.56
C ILE A 129 0.72 -1.82 -4.66
N ALA A 130 1.22 -2.12 -5.86
CA ALA A 130 2.29 -3.10 -6.05
C ALA A 130 3.59 -2.71 -5.34
N VAL A 131 4.02 -1.45 -5.49
CA VAL A 131 5.21 -0.93 -4.82
C VAL A 131 5.04 -0.90 -3.30
N ASN A 132 3.87 -0.47 -2.80
CA ASN A 132 3.57 -0.48 -1.38
C ASN A 132 3.58 -1.89 -0.80
N LEU A 133 3.02 -2.86 -1.52
CA LEU A 133 3.01 -4.26 -1.12
C LEU A 133 4.44 -4.82 -1.08
N ARG A 134 5.28 -4.48 -2.06
CA ARG A 134 6.70 -4.86 -2.09
C ARG A 134 7.47 -4.27 -0.90
N LEU A 135 7.23 -3.01 -0.58
CA LEU A 135 7.84 -2.33 0.56
C LEU A 135 7.41 -2.98 1.88
N ALA A 136 6.10 -3.26 2.03
CA ALA A 136 5.55 -3.95 3.19
C ALA A 136 6.16 -5.35 3.37
N TRP A 137 6.31 -6.12 2.29
CA TRP A 137 6.97 -7.43 2.35
C TRP A 137 8.44 -7.34 2.73
N THR A 138 9.15 -6.32 2.25
CA THR A 138 10.56 -6.09 2.60
C THR A 138 10.72 -5.86 4.10
N PHE A 139 9.76 -5.18 4.73
CA PHE A 139 9.73 -5.08 6.19
C PHE A 139 9.31 -6.38 6.88
N LYS A 140 8.33 -7.12 6.34
CA LYS A 140 7.85 -8.39 6.92
C LYS A 140 8.90 -9.50 6.93
N GLN A 141 9.70 -9.62 5.87
CA GLN A 141 10.66 -10.72 5.69
C GLN A 141 11.94 -10.55 6.52
N ARG A 142 12.04 -9.54 7.38
CA ARG A 142 13.24 -9.33 8.21
C ARG A 142 13.20 -10.13 9.50
N SER A 143 14.31 -10.84 9.73
CA SER A 143 14.62 -11.54 10.97
C SER A 143 15.07 -10.59 12.09
N THR A 144 15.53 -9.38 11.75
CA THR A 144 15.96 -8.38 12.72
C THR A 144 14.78 -7.66 13.36
N PRO A 145 14.73 -7.51 14.69
CA PRO A 145 13.77 -6.63 15.37
C PRO A 145 13.74 -5.26 14.71
N ILE A 146 12.56 -4.77 14.34
CA ILE A 146 12.46 -3.41 13.75
C ILE A 146 12.97 -2.33 14.70
N GLN A 147 12.98 -2.58 16.02
CA GLN A 147 13.61 -1.71 17.02
C GLN A 147 15.12 -1.50 16.79
N THR A 148 15.79 -2.47 16.14
CA THR A 148 17.20 -2.43 15.78
C THR A 148 17.43 -2.32 14.27
N ALA A 149 16.37 -2.20 13.47
CA ALA A 149 16.49 -2.07 12.02
C ALA A 149 17.03 -0.70 11.63
N SER A 150 18.04 -0.68 10.76
CA SER A 150 18.62 0.55 10.23
C SER A 150 18.06 0.88 8.85
N GLY A 151 18.23 2.15 8.44
CA GLY A 151 17.96 2.58 7.06
C GLY A 151 18.87 1.92 6.02
N GLN A 152 20.06 1.41 6.38
CA GLN A 152 20.89 0.65 5.44
C GLN A 152 20.26 -0.69 5.06
N ASP A 153 19.59 -1.33 6.02
CA ASP A 153 18.99 -2.64 5.83
C ASP A 153 17.86 -2.61 4.79
N LEU A 154 17.23 -1.44 4.54
CA LEU A 154 16.20 -1.21 3.50
C LEU A 154 16.65 -1.46 2.07
N TRP A 155 17.96 -1.55 1.85
CA TRP A 155 18.51 -1.62 0.50
C TRP A 155 19.44 -2.81 0.29
N ARG A 156 19.75 -3.58 1.34
CA ARG A 156 20.51 -4.83 1.19
C ARG A 156 19.61 -5.85 0.52
N ARG A 157 19.90 -6.16 -0.75
CA ARG A 157 19.36 -7.36 -1.42
C ARG A 157 20.02 -8.57 -0.74
N ARG A 158 19.21 -9.52 -0.28
CA ARG A 158 19.69 -10.88 -0.08
C ARG A 158 19.64 -11.59 -1.42
#